data_AF-A0A151T1Z4-F1
#
_entry.id   AF-A0A151T1Z4-F1
#
_cell.length_a   1.000
_cell.length_b   1.000
_cell.length_c   1.000
_cell.angle_alpha   90.00
_cell.angle_beta   90.00
_cell.angle_gamma   90.00
#
_symmetry.space_group_name_H-M   'P 1'
#
loop_
_entity.id
_entity.type
_entity.pdbx_description
1 polymer ?
#
loop_
_entity_poly.entity_id
_entity_poly.type
_entity_poly.pdbx_seq_one_letter_code
_entity_poly.pdbx_strand_id
1 'polypeptide(L)'
;MLGCSQERRLAYAVYMLVGEAEHWWRGTHQMLVARGVAVDWECFKRVFLEKYFPESVKHAKDAEFMRLHQGGMTVSDYAMRV
;
A
#
# COMPACT_ATOMS: atom_id res chain seq x y z
N MET A 1 -2.12 18.23 -17.45
CA MET A 1 -1.86 17.07 -16.57
C MET A 1 -3.19 16.57 -16.05
N LEU A 2 -3.82 15.61 -16.73
CA LEU A 2 -5.09 15.02 -16.27
C LEU A 2 -4.75 14.08 -15.11
N GLY A 3 -4.63 14.65 -13.90
CA GLY A 3 -4.49 13.85 -12.69
C GLY A 3 -5.61 12.82 -12.62
N CYS A 4 -5.27 11.57 -12.29
CA CYS A 4 -6.28 10.56 -12.00
C CYS A 4 -7.15 11.08 -10.84
N SER A 5 -8.47 11.09 -11.00
CA SER A 5 -9.36 11.48 -9.88
C SER A 5 -9.21 10.46 -8.76
N GLN A 6 -9.36 10.88 -7.51
CA GLN A 6 -9.22 9.98 -6.35
C GLN A 6 -10.16 8.76 -6.46
N GLU A 7 -11.35 8.95 -7.01
CA GLU A 7 -12.32 7.88 -7.31
C GLU A 7 -11.77 6.86 -8.31
N ARG A 8 -11.18 7.32 -9.42
CA ARG A 8 -10.56 6.41 -10.41
C ARG A 8 -9.38 5.66 -9.79
N ARG A 9 -8.56 6.34 -8.99
CA ARG A 9 -7.44 5.72 -8.28
C ARG A 9 -7.90 4.62 -7.32
N LEU A 10 -8.95 4.88 -6.55
CA LEU A 10 -9.58 3.89 -5.68
C LEU A 10 -10.11 2.70 -6.49
N ALA A 11 -10.87 2.94 -7.56
CA ALA A 11 -11.41 1.90 -8.40
C ALA A 11 -10.32 0.98 -8.98
N TYR A 12 -9.22 1.57 -9.49
CA TYR A 12 -8.09 0.80 -9.99
C TYR A 12 -7.38 0.00 -8.89
N ALA A 13 -7.14 0.60 -7.72
CA ALA A 13 -6.47 -0.10 -6.64
C ALA A 13 -7.29 -1.30 -6.13
N VAL A 14 -8.61 -1.12 -5.99
CA VAL A 14 -9.53 -2.20 -5.61
C VAL A 14 -9.57 -3.29 -6.68
N TYR A 15 -9.57 -2.93 -7.97
CA TYR A 15 -9.54 -3.89 -9.08
C TYR A 15 -8.26 -4.74 -9.09
N MET A 16 -7.13 -4.18 -8.66
CA MET A 16 -5.84 -4.89 -8.62
C MET A 16 -5.69 -5.83 -7.41
N LEU A 17 -6.63 -5.83 -6.46
CA LEU A 17 -6.59 -6.77 -5.34
C LEU A 17 -6.95 -8.18 -5.81
N VAL A 18 -6.16 -9.15 -5.37
CA VAL A 18 -6.34 -10.56 -5.71
C VAL A 18 -6.19 -11.44 -4.46
N GLY A 19 -6.85 -12.59 -4.47
CA GLY A 19 -6.72 -13.59 -3.40
C GLY A 19 -7.13 -13.08 -2.02
N GLU A 20 -6.24 -13.20 -1.04
CA GLU A 20 -6.51 -12.79 0.36
C GLU A 20 -6.89 -11.31 0.47
N ALA A 21 -6.22 -10.44 -0.30
CA ALA A 21 -6.45 -9.00 -0.24
C ALA A 21 -7.83 -8.62 -0.78
N GLU A 22 -8.30 -9.29 -1.84
CA GLU A 22 -9.66 -9.09 -2.36
C GLU A 22 -10.71 -9.55 -1.33
N HIS A 23 -10.51 -10.73 -0.74
CA HIS A 23 -11.42 -11.27 0.27
C HIS A 23 -11.52 -10.37 1.50
N TRP A 24 -10.37 -9.94 2.03
CA TRP A 24 -10.30 -9.00 3.15
C TRP A 24 -10.97 -7.66 2.83
N TRP A 25 -10.71 -7.11 1.64
CA TRP A 25 -11.27 -5.82 1.25
C TRP A 25 -12.80 -5.89 1.16
N ARG A 26 -13.37 -6.98 0.64
CA ARG A 26 -14.83 -7.17 0.56
C ARG A 26 -15.50 -7.05 1.93
N GLY A 27 -14.95 -7.72 2.95
CA GLY A 27 -15.48 -7.66 4.31
C GLY A 27 -15.28 -6.29 4.96
N THR A 28 -14.09 -5.70 4.80
CA THR A 28 -13.76 -4.38 5.34
C THR A 28 -14.64 -3.30 4.72
N HIS A 29 -14.84 -3.32 3.41
CA HIS A 29 -15.70 -2.39 2.68
C HIS A 29 -17.15 -2.46 3.18
N GLN A 30 -17.71 -3.66 3.32
CA GLN A 30 -19.06 -3.85 3.87
C GLN A 30 -19.19 -3.26 5.28
N MET A 31 -18.20 -3.51 6.16
CA MET A 31 -18.18 -2.96 7.50
C MET A 31 -18.10 -1.42 7.50
N LEU A 32 -17.26 -0.82 6.64
CA LEU A 32 -17.11 0.63 6.55
C LEU A 32 -18.42 1.30 6.11
N VAL A 33 -19.05 0.75 5.06
CA VAL A 33 -20.36 1.23 4.58
C VAL A 33 -21.43 1.09 5.66
N ALA A 34 -21.49 -0.04 6.36
CA ALA A 34 -22.43 -0.26 7.46
C ALA A 34 -22.26 0.74 8.63
N ARG A 35 -21.03 1.25 8.82
CA ARG A 35 -20.73 2.30 9.81
C ARG A 35 -20.95 3.72 9.30
N GLY A 36 -21.44 3.89 8.06
CA GLY A 36 -21.61 5.20 7.43
C GLY A 36 -20.30 5.90 7.10
N VAL A 37 -19.18 5.18 7.02
CA VAL A 37 -17.89 5.76 6.68
C VAL A 37 -17.82 5.93 5.16
N ALA A 38 -17.50 7.15 4.71
CA ALA A 38 -17.23 7.41 3.30
C ALA A 38 -15.97 6.64 2.85
N VAL A 39 -16.14 5.75 1.88
CA VAL A 39 -15.03 4.96 1.32
C VAL A 39 -14.41 5.73 0.15
N ASP A 40 -13.51 6.64 0.47
CA ASP A 40 -12.69 7.35 -0.50
C ASP A 40 -11.26 6.76 -0.58
N TRP A 41 -10.42 7.36 -1.42
CA TRP A 41 -9.04 6.95 -1.61
C TRP A 41 -8.23 6.96 -0.31
N GLU A 42 -8.40 7.98 0.54
CA GLU A 42 -7.64 8.11 1.78
C GLU A 42 -8.10 7.09 2.83
N CYS A 43 -9.40 6.80 2.92
CA CYS A 43 -9.92 5.74 3.77
C CYS A 43 -9.36 4.38 3.36
N PHE A 44 -9.43 4.04 2.06
CA PHE A 44 -8.85 2.80 1.53
C PHE A 44 -7.36 2.69 1.86
N LYS A 45 -6.59 3.73 1.54
CA LYS A 45 -5.14 3.76 1.76
C LYS A 45 -4.79 3.55 3.23
N ARG A 46 -5.50 4.21 4.15
CA ARG A 46 -5.30 4.05 5.59
C ARG A 46 -5.52 2.60 6.03
N VAL A 47 -6.70 2.03 5.77
CA VAL A 47 -7.02 0.67 6.26
C VAL A 47 -6.18 -0.41 5.58
N PHE A 48 -5.79 -0.18 4.31
CA PHE A 48 -4.89 -1.07 3.59
C PHE A 48 -3.49 -1.08 4.22
N LEU A 49 -2.91 0.10 4.49
CA LEU A 49 -1.60 0.20 5.12
C LEU A 49 -1.60 -0.31 6.56
N GLU A 50 -2.67 -0.09 7.32
CA GLU A 50 -2.80 -0.67 8.67
C GLU A 50 -2.77 -2.20 8.64
N LYS A 51 -3.42 -2.83 7.65
CA LYS A 51 -3.48 -4.29 7.50
C LYS A 51 -2.18 -4.91 6.98
N TYR A 52 -1.59 -4.32 5.93
CA TYR A 52 -0.50 -4.94 5.18
C TYR A 52 0.88 -4.31 5.42
N PHE A 53 0.92 -3.13 6.03
CA PHE A 53 2.16 -2.43 6.34
C PHE A 53 2.18 -1.97 7.81
N PRO A 54 2.05 -2.91 8.77
CA PRO A 54 2.07 -2.59 10.19
C PRO A 54 3.44 -2.07 10.62
N GLU A 55 3.50 -1.47 11.81
CA GLU A 55 4.70 -0.81 12.32
C GLU A 55 5.93 -1.74 12.39
N SER A 56 5.73 -3.03 12.68
CA SER A 56 6.81 -4.03 12.65
C SER A 56 7.42 -4.20 11.26
N VAL A 57 6.60 -4.21 10.21
CA VAL A 57 7.05 -4.30 8.82
C VAL A 57 7.74 -3.01 8.39
N LYS A 58 7.24 -1.84 8.82
CA LYS A 58 7.92 -0.56 8.62
C LYS A 58 9.31 -0.55 9.24
N HIS A 59 9.41 -0.88 10.53
CA HIS A 59 10.70 -0.95 11.22
C HIS A 59 11.66 -1.96 10.58
N ALA A 60 11.16 -3.11 10.13
CA ALA A 60 11.99 -4.07 9.40
C ALA A 60 12.52 -3.48 8.08
N LYS A 61 11.69 -2.74 7.34
CA LYS A 61 12.09 -2.05 6.11
C LYS A 61 13.06 -0.90 6.36
N ASP A 62 12.85 -0.13 7.43
CA ASP A 62 13.79 0.92 7.84
C ASP A 62 15.15 0.34 8.21
N ALA A 63 15.17 -0.78 8.94
CA ALA A 63 16.41 -1.48 9.29
C ALA A 63 17.11 -2.07 8.06
N GLU A 64 16.35 -2.61 7.10
CA GLU A 64 16.88 -3.08 5.81
C GLU A 64 17.53 -1.92 5.04
N PHE A 65 16.83 -0.78 4.95
CA PHE A 65 17.31 0.42 4.28
C PHE A 65 18.56 1.00 4.95
N MET A 66 18.61 1.06 6.28
CA MET A 66 19.80 1.53 7.02
C MET A 66 21.04 0.65 6.80
N ARG A 67 20.85 -0.63 6.48
CA ARG A 67 21.93 -1.56 6.15
C ARG A 67 22.29 -1.54 4.66
N LEU A 68 21.50 -0.86 3.83
CA LEU A 68 21.68 -0.82 2.39
C LEU A 68 22.79 0.16 2.01
N HIS A 69 24.01 -0.35 1.87
CA HIS A 69 25.15 0.40 1.34
C HIS A 69 25.57 -0.11 -0.04
N GLN A 70 26.07 0.77 -0.90
CA GLN A 70 26.56 0.38 -2.24
C GLN A 70 27.64 -0.70 -2.16
N GLY A 71 28.58 -0.57 -1.22
CA GLY A 71 29.72 -1.49 -1.10
C GLY A 71 30.49 -1.59 -2.42
N GLY A 72 30.74 -2.81 -2.89
CA GLY A 72 31.39 -3.06 -4.18
C GLY A 72 30.44 -3.10 -5.39
N MET A 73 29.15 -2.78 -5.23
CA MET A 73 28.20 -2.77 -6.35
C MET A 73 28.46 -1.59 -7.28
N THR A 74 28.16 -1.77 -8.57
CA THR A 74 28.07 -0.64 -9.47
C THR A 74 26.93 0.29 -9.03
N VAL A 75 27.00 1.56 -9.38
CA VAL A 75 25.94 2.52 -9.05
C VAL A 75 24.59 2.07 -9.64
N SER A 76 24.60 1.47 -10.83
CA SER A 76 23.40 0.92 -11.48
C SER A 76 22.80 -0.23 -10.68
N ASP A 77 23.63 -1.18 -10.22
CA ASP A 77 23.15 -2.33 -9.45
C ASP A 77 22.63 -1.94 -8.07
N TYR A 78 23.27 -0.95 -7.45
CA TYR A 78 22.80 -0.39 -6.19
C TYR A 78 21.45 0.32 -6.35
N ALA A 79 21.28 1.12 -7.40
CA ALA A 79 20.04 1.84 -7.67
C ALA A 79 18.84 0.93 -7.94
N MET A 80 19.05 -0.32 -8.38
CA MET A 80 17.97 -1.31 -8.52
C MET A 80 17.55 -1.95 -7.18
N ARG A 81 18.36 -1.83 -6.13
CA ARG A 81 18.07 -2.36 -4.78
C ARG A 81 17.41 -1.33 -3.85
N VAL A 82 17.52 -0.05 -4.18
CA VAL A 82 16.86 1.08 -3.50
C VAL A 82 15.44 1.23 -4.05
#